data_AF-A0A932YDA3-F1
#
_entry.id   AF-A0A932YDA3-F1
#
_cell.length_a   1.000
_cell.length_b   1.000
_cell.length_c   1.000
_cell.angle_alpha   90.00
_cell.angle_beta   90.00
_cell.angle_gamma   90.00
#
_symmetry.space_group_name_H-M   'P 1'
#
loop_
_entity.id
_entity.type
_entity.pdbx_description
1 polymer ?
#
loop_
_entity_poly.entity_id
_entity_poly.type
_entity_poly.pdbx_seq_one_letter_code
_entity_poly.pdbx_strand_id
1 'polypeptide(L)'
;MKLKKAVVWGSFLLLVTGGGAALNAQGASGEVMPADPTPGEPGAIPASPALKNRSERASDQMERQGERMENRGERREERGEKMEARAEDLRTKADQLESDGKIKEAQILRHRAEMLDKKGERMQNQGERMQERGEKRQEHADKMEKRAEWAKDHPEAADKMAHHREEALERRGERKERRGERLENRGERREERGERLENRGERMQGRAEKLDAAGHEKAADRLERRGERMENKGERMQNQGQRMQNRGERKQNRGERMQDRGGRRGGRGRK
;
A
#
# COMPACT_ATOMS: atom_id res chain seq x y z
N MET A 1 -10.51 31.45 22.54
CA MET A 1 -10.97 30.44 23.52
C MET A 1 -11.34 29.18 22.75
N LYS A 2 -10.52 28.13 22.80
CA LYS A 2 -10.84 26.82 22.21
C LYS A 2 -11.07 25.85 23.36
N LEU A 3 -12.29 25.35 23.50
CA LEU A 3 -12.68 24.41 24.55
C LEU A 3 -11.87 23.10 24.40
N LYS A 4 -11.04 22.79 25.39
CA LYS A 4 -10.45 21.46 25.56
C LYS A 4 -11.54 20.56 26.15
N LYS A 5 -12.00 19.55 25.42
CA LYS A 5 -12.82 18.47 25.99
C LYS A 5 -11.86 17.52 26.72
N ALA A 6 -11.90 17.54 28.05
CA ALA A 6 -11.23 16.54 28.86
C ALA A 6 -12.04 15.24 28.79
N VAL A 7 -11.45 14.18 28.23
CA VAL A 7 -12.01 12.82 28.32
C VAL A 7 -11.41 12.17 29.56
N VAL A 8 -12.27 11.92 30.54
CA VAL A 8 -11.95 11.20 31.78
C VAL A 8 -11.79 9.72 31.45
N TRP A 9 -10.61 9.15 31.70
CA TRP A 9 -10.38 7.70 31.60
C TRP A 9 -10.76 7.04 32.93
N GLY A 10 -11.79 6.21 32.91
CA GLY A 10 -12.14 5.33 34.02
C GLY A 10 -11.20 4.12 34.05
N SER A 11 -10.39 4.03 35.11
CA SER A 11 -9.55 2.87 35.41
C SER A 11 -10.42 1.64 35.72
N PHE A 12 -10.31 0.58 34.92
CA PHE A 12 -10.79 -0.75 35.31
C PHE A 12 -9.58 -1.67 35.52
N LEU A 13 -9.27 -1.92 36.79
CA LEU A 13 -8.22 -2.82 37.24
C LEU A 13 -8.80 -4.25 37.24
N LEU A 14 -8.34 -5.12 36.35
CA LEU A 14 -8.66 -6.55 36.43
C LEU A 14 -7.47 -7.30 37.06
N LEU A 15 -7.68 -7.76 38.29
CA LEU A 15 -6.75 -8.60 39.03
C LEU A 15 -6.77 -10.02 38.43
N VAL A 16 -5.64 -10.48 37.89
CA VAL A 16 -5.39 -11.88 37.55
C VAL A 16 -4.40 -12.42 38.57
N THR A 17 -4.85 -13.36 39.41
CA THR A 17 -3.98 -14.31 40.10
C THR A 17 -4.60 -15.70 39.95
N GLY A 18 -3.83 -16.61 39.36
CA GLY A 18 -4.23 -17.99 39.07
C GLY A 18 -3.65 -19.03 40.02
N GLY A 19 -3.93 -20.29 39.69
CA GLY A 19 -3.40 -21.51 40.31
C GLY A 19 -4.32 -22.04 41.41
N GLY A 20 -4.76 -23.30 41.46
CA GLY A 20 -4.39 -24.53 40.79
C GLY A 20 -4.53 -25.66 41.82
N ALA A 21 -5.11 -26.82 41.43
CA ALA A 21 -4.82 -28.17 41.94
C ALA A 21 -6.01 -29.12 41.71
N ALA A 22 -5.65 -30.35 41.34
CA ALA A 22 -6.48 -31.49 40.97
C ALA A 22 -7.22 -32.14 42.16
N LEU A 23 -8.20 -33.00 41.86
CA LEU A 23 -8.33 -34.33 42.45
C LEU A 23 -9.35 -35.20 41.68
N ASN A 24 -8.98 -36.48 41.58
CA ASN A 24 -9.62 -37.62 40.92
C ASN A 24 -11.00 -37.99 41.50
N ALA A 25 -11.84 -38.63 40.67
CA ALA A 25 -12.53 -39.86 41.08
C ALA A 25 -12.96 -40.68 39.85
N GLN A 26 -12.63 -41.97 39.89
CA GLN A 26 -12.94 -43.02 38.94
C GLN A 26 -14.41 -43.43 38.98
N GLY A 27 -14.92 -43.95 37.86
CA GLY A 27 -16.17 -44.71 37.78
C GLY A 27 -16.24 -45.44 36.45
N ALA A 28 -15.88 -46.72 36.46
CA ALA A 28 -15.85 -47.61 35.31
C ALA A 28 -17.26 -48.06 34.89
N SER A 29 -17.45 -48.35 33.60
CA SER A 29 -18.00 -49.60 33.01
C SER A 29 -18.81 -49.36 31.73
N GLY A 30 -18.60 -50.23 30.73
CA GLY A 30 -19.55 -50.47 29.63
C GLY A 30 -19.04 -50.17 28.22
N GLU A 31 -18.53 -51.20 27.53
CA GLU A 31 -18.41 -51.27 26.07
C GLU A 31 -19.75 -50.98 25.37
N VAL A 32 -19.76 -50.24 24.25
CA VAL A 32 -20.40 -50.63 22.97
C VAL A 32 -19.74 -49.85 21.81
N MET A 33 -19.37 -50.58 20.75
CA MET A 33 -18.84 -50.08 19.46
C MET A 33 -19.80 -49.07 18.77
N PRO A 34 -19.32 -48.04 18.06
CA PRO A 34 -20.20 -47.16 17.29
C PRO A 34 -20.64 -47.83 15.98
N ALA A 35 -21.96 -47.97 15.82
CA ALA A 35 -22.59 -48.34 14.55
C ALA A 35 -22.62 -47.15 13.57
N ASP A 36 -22.46 -47.47 12.29
CA ASP A 36 -22.62 -46.57 11.15
C ASP A 36 -23.96 -45.81 11.16
N PRO A 37 -24.00 -44.51 10.80
CA PRO A 37 -25.26 -43.82 10.56
C PRO A 37 -25.75 -44.02 9.12
N THR A 38 -26.89 -44.69 8.95
CA THR A 38 -27.70 -44.67 7.73
C THR A 38 -28.39 -43.31 7.53
N PRO A 39 -28.68 -42.89 6.28
CA PRO A 39 -29.02 -41.51 5.95
C PRO A 39 -30.52 -41.22 6.05
N GLY A 40 -30.90 -40.10 6.68
CA GLY A 40 -32.29 -39.66 6.74
C GLY A 40 -32.46 -38.26 7.33
N GLU A 41 -33.03 -37.38 6.51
CA GLU A 41 -33.58 -36.04 6.77
C GLU A 41 -32.65 -34.80 6.78
N PRO A 42 -32.93 -33.78 5.92
CA PRO A 42 -32.12 -32.56 5.81
C PRO A 42 -32.49 -31.58 6.92
N GLY A 43 -31.85 -31.72 8.08
CA GLY A 43 -31.83 -30.70 9.11
C GLY A 43 -31.13 -29.43 8.59
N ALA A 44 -31.83 -28.29 8.66
CA ALA A 44 -31.31 -26.98 8.30
C ALA A 44 -29.98 -26.70 9.02
N ILE A 45 -28.89 -26.68 8.26
CA ILE A 45 -27.58 -26.24 8.75
C ILE A 45 -27.68 -24.74 9.02
N PRO A 46 -27.39 -24.23 10.23
CA PRO A 46 -27.42 -22.81 10.49
C PRO A 46 -26.41 -22.11 9.58
N ALA A 47 -26.88 -21.11 8.82
CA ALA A 47 -26.06 -20.27 7.97
C ALA A 47 -24.80 -19.83 8.73
N SER A 48 -23.63 -20.23 8.22
CA SER A 48 -22.38 -20.13 8.97
C SER A 48 -22.10 -18.68 9.40
N PRO A 49 -21.69 -18.41 10.66
CA PRO A 49 -21.41 -17.07 11.20
C PRO A 49 -20.23 -16.33 10.53
N ALA A 50 -19.64 -16.91 9.48
CA ALA A 50 -18.39 -16.46 8.85
C ALA A 50 -18.53 -15.19 7.99
N LEU A 51 -19.73 -14.84 7.51
CA LEU A 51 -19.96 -13.62 6.72
C LEU A 51 -20.22 -12.39 7.60
N LYS A 52 -21.02 -12.53 8.66
CA LYS A 52 -21.26 -11.49 9.68
C LYS A 52 -19.95 -11.01 10.30
N ASN A 53 -19.11 -11.98 10.66
CA ASN A 53 -17.77 -11.77 11.16
C ASN A 53 -16.83 -10.98 10.23
N ARG A 54 -17.04 -10.92 8.91
CA ARG A 54 -16.06 -10.32 7.99
C ARG A 54 -16.28 -8.82 7.77
N SER A 55 -17.53 -8.35 7.76
CA SER A 55 -17.82 -6.91 7.72
C SER A 55 -17.45 -6.24 9.04
N GLU A 56 -17.77 -6.90 10.16
CA GLU A 56 -17.41 -6.46 11.51
C GLU A 56 -15.88 -6.45 11.68
N ARG A 57 -15.17 -7.54 11.34
CA ARG A 57 -13.69 -7.53 11.35
C ARG A 57 -13.08 -6.49 10.42
N ALA A 58 -13.77 -6.09 9.35
CA ALA A 58 -13.30 -5.06 8.44
C ALA A 58 -13.52 -3.65 9.00
N SER A 59 -14.66 -3.37 9.64
CA SER A 59 -14.89 -2.11 10.37
C SER A 59 -13.91 -1.98 11.53
N ASP A 60 -13.77 -3.01 12.36
CA ASP A 60 -12.84 -3.01 13.49
C ASP A 60 -11.38 -2.81 13.03
N GLN A 61 -11.01 -3.42 11.90
CA GLN A 61 -9.68 -3.21 11.33
C GLN A 61 -9.48 -1.77 10.84
N MET A 62 -10.51 -1.15 10.27
CA MET A 62 -10.47 0.23 9.80
C MET A 62 -10.43 1.22 10.97
N GLU A 63 -11.19 0.97 12.03
CA GLU A 63 -11.19 1.75 13.27
C GLU A 63 -9.80 1.69 13.94
N ARG A 64 -9.26 0.49 14.18
CA ARG A 64 -7.88 0.32 14.68
C ARG A 64 -6.83 0.92 13.76
N GLN A 65 -7.10 1.06 12.46
CA GLN A 65 -6.21 1.79 11.55
C GLN A 65 -6.36 3.31 11.72
N GLY A 66 -7.57 3.82 11.94
CA GLY A 66 -7.84 5.21 12.28
C GLY A 66 -7.12 5.63 13.56
N GLU A 67 -7.32 4.89 14.64
CA GLU A 67 -6.66 5.13 15.94
C GLU A 67 -5.13 5.13 15.82
N ARG A 68 -4.57 4.18 15.05
CA ARG A 68 -3.11 4.14 14.81
C ARG A 68 -2.60 5.34 14.03
N MET A 69 -3.41 5.89 13.14
CA MET A 69 -3.06 7.08 12.36
C MET A 69 -3.13 8.33 13.22
N GLU A 70 -4.12 8.41 14.10
CA GLU A 70 -4.30 9.48 15.10
C GLU A 70 -3.13 9.52 16.10
N ASN A 71 -2.83 8.39 16.74
CA ASN A 71 -1.65 8.24 17.61
C ASN A 71 -0.33 8.60 16.91
N ARG A 72 -0.24 8.34 15.60
CA ARG A 72 0.92 8.72 14.80
C ARG A 72 0.94 10.20 14.47
N GLY A 73 -0.22 10.84 14.35
CA GLY A 73 -0.37 12.28 14.21
C GLY A 73 0.07 13.00 15.47
N GLU A 74 -0.43 12.59 16.64
CA GLU A 74 -0.04 13.14 17.95
C GLU A 74 1.48 13.06 18.18
N ARG A 75 2.10 11.90 17.89
CA ARG A 75 3.57 11.76 17.97
C ARG A 75 4.33 12.67 17.02
N ARG A 76 3.71 13.12 15.93
CA ARG A 76 4.33 14.08 14.99
C ARG A 76 4.21 15.49 15.52
N GLU A 77 3.07 15.85 16.09
CA GLU A 77 2.84 17.13 16.76
C GLU A 77 3.78 17.30 17.95
N GLU A 78 3.88 16.32 18.84
CA GLU A 78 4.81 16.32 19.99
C GLU A 78 6.27 16.51 19.53
N ARG A 79 6.64 15.90 18.39
CA ARG A 79 7.97 16.09 17.80
C ARG A 79 8.15 17.49 17.21
N GLY A 80 7.09 18.10 16.68
CA GLY A 80 7.07 19.47 16.22
C GLY A 80 7.30 20.44 17.37
N GLU A 81 6.53 20.29 18.45
CA GLU A 81 6.66 21.08 19.68
C GLU A 81 8.07 20.97 20.29
N LYS A 82 8.64 19.77 20.35
CA LYS A 82 10.03 19.57 20.81
C LYS A 82 11.07 20.26 19.92
N MET A 83 10.79 20.44 18.63
CA MET A 83 11.69 21.16 17.73
C MET A 83 11.55 22.68 17.87
N GLU A 84 10.33 23.16 18.11
CA GLU A 84 10.04 24.57 18.39
C GLU A 84 10.70 25.01 19.71
N ALA A 85 10.54 24.24 20.79
CA ALA A 85 11.23 24.50 22.07
C ALA A 85 12.76 24.55 21.90
N ARG A 86 13.33 23.64 21.09
CA ARG A 86 14.77 23.68 20.77
C ARG A 86 15.16 24.87 19.91
N ALA A 87 14.26 25.36 19.06
CA ALA A 87 14.51 26.57 18.27
C ALA A 87 14.55 27.80 19.18
N GLU A 88 13.65 27.87 20.17
CA GLU A 88 13.65 28.91 21.22
C GLU A 88 14.93 28.89 22.06
N ASP A 89 15.38 27.71 22.50
CA ASP A 89 16.67 27.55 23.22
C ASP A 89 17.86 28.04 22.37
N LEU A 90 17.83 27.80 21.05
CA LEU A 90 18.89 28.27 20.15
C LEU A 90 18.82 29.78 19.92
N ARG A 91 17.63 30.38 19.88
CA ARG A 91 17.45 31.84 19.76
C ARG A 91 17.96 32.55 21.01
N THR A 92 17.54 32.10 22.20
CA THR A 92 18.00 32.67 23.48
C THR A 92 19.53 32.57 23.63
N LYS A 93 20.13 31.45 23.23
CA LYS A 93 21.59 31.30 23.21
C LYS A 93 22.27 32.19 22.16
N ALA A 94 21.63 32.43 21.01
CA ALA A 94 22.13 33.35 20.01
C ALA A 94 22.17 34.79 20.53
N ASP A 95 21.13 35.21 21.26
CA ASP A 95 21.04 36.55 21.83
C ASP A 95 22.12 36.78 22.90
N GLN A 96 22.41 35.76 23.73
CA GLN A 96 23.54 35.78 24.68
C GLN A 96 24.89 35.91 23.97
N LEU A 97 25.12 35.15 22.90
CA LEU A 97 26.36 35.23 22.12
C LEU A 97 26.51 36.59 21.42
N GLU A 98 25.41 37.19 21.00
CA GLU A 98 25.41 38.54 20.43
C GLU A 98 25.79 39.59 21.48
N SER A 99 25.27 39.49 22.72
CA SER A 99 25.71 40.36 23.82
C SER A 99 27.18 40.18 24.20
N ASP A 100 27.73 38.96 24.01
CA ASP A 100 29.15 38.66 24.21
C ASP A 100 30.06 39.09 23.03
N GLY A 101 29.50 39.72 21.99
CA GLY A 101 30.23 40.15 20.79
C GLY A 101 30.52 39.04 19.77
N LYS A 102 30.00 37.83 19.97
CA LYS A 102 30.17 36.63 19.14
C LYS A 102 29.12 36.55 18.02
N ILE A 103 29.12 37.56 17.16
CA ILE A 103 28.10 37.78 16.13
C ILE A 103 28.01 36.60 15.13
N LYS A 104 29.15 36.00 14.75
CA LYS A 104 29.17 34.88 13.80
C LYS A 104 28.55 33.62 14.39
N GLU A 105 28.86 33.28 15.65
CA GLU A 105 28.24 32.14 16.31
C GLU A 105 26.74 32.36 16.54
N ALA A 106 26.32 33.58 16.90
CA ALA A 106 24.90 33.94 17.02
C ALA A 106 24.13 33.73 15.71
N GLN A 107 24.70 34.16 14.57
CA GLN A 107 24.09 33.93 13.25
C GLN A 107 23.92 32.45 12.91
N ILE A 108 24.90 31.60 13.23
CA ILE A 108 24.81 30.15 13.02
C ILE A 108 23.67 29.54 13.85
N LEU A 109 23.52 29.96 15.11
CA LEU A 109 22.44 29.46 15.97
C LEU A 109 21.07 29.95 15.50
N ARG A 110 20.94 31.21 15.06
CA ARG A 110 19.69 31.72 14.45
C ARG A 110 19.30 30.93 13.20
N HIS A 111 20.25 30.67 12.30
CA HIS A 111 19.99 29.85 11.12
C HIS A 111 19.56 28.42 11.50
N ARG A 112 20.17 27.84 12.54
CA ARG A 112 19.79 26.51 13.04
C ARG A 112 18.39 26.51 13.68
N ALA A 113 18.01 27.58 14.38
CA ALA A 113 16.66 27.75 14.92
C ALA A 113 15.62 27.80 13.79
N GLU A 114 15.85 28.61 12.75
CA GLU A 114 14.97 28.68 11.57
C GLU A 114 14.80 27.31 10.89
N MET A 115 15.87 26.51 10.81
CA MET A 115 15.81 25.16 10.26
C MET A 115 14.99 24.20 11.14
N LEU A 116 15.00 24.39 12.46
CA LEU A 116 14.15 23.64 13.39
C LEU A 116 12.69 24.08 13.28
N ASP A 117 12.39 25.37 13.14
CA ASP A 117 11.03 25.88 12.93
C ASP A 117 10.42 25.26 11.68
N LYS A 118 11.12 25.36 10.54
CA LYS A 118 10.70 24.75 9.27
C LYS A 118 10.48 23.24 9.40
N LYS A 119 11.25 22.57 10.26
CA LYS A 119 11.09 21.14 10.51
C LYS A 119 9.91 20.84 11.44
N GLY A 120 9.66 21.70 12.43
CA GLY A 120 8.50 21.67 13.31
C GLY A 120 7.20 21.83 12.54
N GLU A 121 7.10 22.87 11.69
CA GLU A 121 5.96 23.10 10.80
C GLU A 121 5.68 21.89 9.89
N ARG A 122 6.73 21.28 9.32
CA ARG A 122 6.56 20.06 8.50
C ARG A 122 6.02 18.88 9.30
N MET A 123 6.36 18.78 10.59
CA MET A 123 5.87 17.72 11.46
C MET A 123 4.41 17.97 11.86
N GLN A 124 4.05 19.21 12.17
CA GLN A 124 2.65 19.61 12.43
C GLN A 124 1.76 19.33 11.22
N ASN A 125 2.15 19.80 10.02
CA ASN A 125 1.46 19.51 8.76
C ASN A 125 1.34 17.99 8.49
N GLN A 126 2.32 17.19 8.91
CA GLN A 126 2.21 15.73 8.83
C GLN A 126 1.23 15.17 9.85
N GLY A 127 1.17 15.74 11.06
CA GLY A 127 0.21 15.39 12.10
C GLY A 127 -1.23 15.60 11.63
N GLU A 128 -1.54 16.81 11.18
CA GLU A 128 -2.87 17.18 10.66
C GLU A 128 -3.33 16.27 9.52
N ARG A 129 -2.47 16.01 8.53
CA ARG A 129 -2.77 15.09 7.43
C ARG A 129 -3.04 13.67 7.89
N MET A 130 -2.48 13.26 9.02
CA MET A 130 -2.69 11.93 9.58
C MET A 130 -4.00 11.85 10.36
N GLN A 131 -4.36 12.91 11.09
CA GLN A 131 -5.68 13.07 11.73
C GLN A 131 -6.80 13.09 10.68
N GLU A 132 -6.69 13.92 9.64
CA GLU A 132 -7.67 13.98 8.55
C GLU A 132 -7.88 12.59 7.88
N ARG A 133 -6.81 11.81 7.76
CA ARG A 133 -6.89 10.42 7.25
C ARG A 133 -7.53 9.47 8.26
N GLY A 134 -7.36 9.70 9.55
CA GLY A 134 -8.03 8.98 10.63
C GLY A 134 -9.54 9.22 10.60
N GLU A 135 -9.95 10.48 10.57
CA GLU A 135 -11.36 10.91 10.50
C GLU A 135 -12.06 10.33 9.28
N LYS A 136 -11.47 10.44 8.08
CA LYS A 136 -12.04 9.84 6.86
C LYS A 136 -12.20 8.32 6.93
N ARG A 137 -11.39 7.64 7.75
CA ARG A 137 -11.51 6.19 7.95
C ARG A 137 -12.63 5.86 8.93
N GLN A 138 -12.79 6.64 9.99
CA GLN A 138 -13.92 6.53 10.91
C GLN A 138 -15.24 6.78 10.16
N GLU A 139 -15.34 7.87 9.39
CA GLU A 139 -16.51 8.14 8.56
C GLU A 139 -16.83 6.98 7.59
N HIS A 140 -15.80 6.37 7.00
CA HIS A 140 -15.99 5.21 6.14
C HIS A 140 -16.46 3.97 6.92
N ALA A 141 -15.97 3.76 8.14
CA ALA A 141 -16.42 2.68 9.02
C ALA A 141 -17.89 2.86 9.39
N ASP A 142 -18.29 4.06 9.83
CA ASP A 142 -19.69 4.39 10.17
C ASP A 142 -20.62 4.17 8.97
N LYS A 143 -20.19 4.58 7.78
CA LYS A 143 -20.95 4.36 6.55
C LYS A 143 -21.10 2.88 6.23
N MET A 144 -20.09 2.07 6.54
CA MET A 144 -20.14 0.62 6.34
C MET A 144 -21.03 -0.06 7.37
N GLU A 145 -21.04 0.41 8.61
CA GLU A 145 -21.93 -0.06 9.68
C GLU A 145 -23.39 0.24 9.32
N LYS A 146 -23.73 1.50 8.98
CA LYS A 146 -25.09 1.87 8.52
C LYS A 146 -25.54 1.04 7.33
N ARG A 147 -24.63 0.73 6.41
CA ARG A 147 -24.94 -0.13 5.26
C ARG A 147 -25.16 -1.59 5.68
N ALA A 148 -24.43 -2.07 6.69
CA ALA A 148 -24.62 -3.41 7.24
C ALA A 148 -25.95 -3.52 7.98
N GLU A 149 -26.35 -2.47 8.72
CA GLU A 149 -27.67 -2.36 9.35
C GLU A 149 -28.79 -2.34 8.30
N TRP A 150 -28.71 -1.45 7.31
CA TRP A 150 -29.70 -1.38 6.22
C TRP A 150 -29.85 -2.72 5.48
N ALA A 151 -28.76 -3.47 5.30
CA ALA A 151 -28.78 -4.77 4.66
C ALA A 151 -29.49 -5.86 5.49
N LYS A 152 -29.62 -5.70 6.82
CA LYS A 152 -30.43 -6.59 7.66
C LYS A 152 -31.91 -6.46 7.32
N ASP A 153 -32.36 -5.24 7.07
CA ASP A 153 -33.77 -4.94 6.76
C ASP A 153 -34.11 -5.18 5.27
N HIS A 154 -33.10 -5.24 4.39
CA HIS A 154 -33.28 -5.36 2.94
C HIS A 154 -32.40 -6.47 2.33
N PRO A 155 -32.62 -7.76 2.67
CA PRO A 155 -31.74 -8.85 2.29
C PRO A 155 -31.65 -9.06 0.77
N GLU A 156 -32.78 -9.02 0.05
CA GLU A 156 -32.81 -9.21 -1.41
C GLU A 156 -32.11 -8.08 -2.17
N ALA A 157 -32.30 -6.83 -1.73
CA ALA A 157 -31.64 -5.68 -2.34
C ALA A 157 -30.13 -5.68 -2.04
N ALA A 158 -29.73 -6.13 -0.85
CA ALA A 158 -28.34 -6.32 -0.49
C ALA A 158 -27.67 -7.40 -1.35
N ASP A 159 -28.36 -8.49 -1.66
CA ASP A 159 -27.85 -9.56 -2.53
C ASP A 159 -27.69 -9.10 -3.98
N LYS A 160 -28.69 -8.40 -4.54
CA LYS A 160 -28.59 -7.77 -5.87
C LYS A 160 -27.40 -6.79 -5.95
N MET A 161 -27.20 -5.97 -4.91
CA MET A 161 -26.04 -5.08 -4.84
C MET A 161 -24.71 -5.84 -4.73
N ALA A 162 -24.68 -6.99 -4.06
CA ALA A 162 -23.49 -7.83 -3.96
C ALA A 162 -23.14 -8.43 -5.33
N HIS A 163 -24.13 -8.95 -6.06
CA HIS A 163 -23.97 -9.51 -7.40
C HIS A 163 -23.48 -8.45 -8.41
N HIS A 164 -24.10 -7.26 -8.45
CA HIS A 164 -23.63 -6.18 -9.31
C HIS A 164 -22.21 -5.72 -8.96
N ARG A 165 -21.85 -5.74 -7.67
CA ARG A 165 -20.49 -5.38 -7.23
C ARG A 165 -19.47 -6.44 -7.67
N GLU A 166 -19.84 -7.70 -7.69
CA GLU A 166 -19.01 -8.79 -8.19
C GLU A 166 -18.78 -8.67 -9.70
N GLU A 167 -19.86 -8.54 -10.48
CA GLU A 167 -19.79 -8.33 -11.93
C GLU A 167 -18.94 -7.09 -12.28
N ALA A 168 -19.08 -6.01 -11.51
CA ALA A 168 -18.25 -4.81 -11.66
C ALA A 168 -16.76 -5.06 -11.33
N LEU A 169 -16.45 -5.94 -10.37
CA LEU A 169 -15.07 -6.32 -10.05
C LEU A 169 -14.45 -7.19 -11.13
N GLU A 170 -15.21 -8.14 -11.68
CA GLU A 170 -14.81 -9.00 -12.80
C GLU A 170 -14.50 -8.17 -14.04
N ARG A 171 -15.46 -7.34 -14.50
CA ARG A 171 -15.26 -6.41 -15.63
C ARG A 171 -14.05 -5.50 -15.44
N ARG A 172 -13.83 -5.03 -14.20
CA ARG A 172 -12.67 -4.19 -13.88
C ARG A 172 -11.36 -4.99 -13.93
N GLY A 173 -11.38 -6.25 -13.50
CA GLY A 173 -10.27 -7.17 -13.60
C GLY A 173 -9.89 -7.45 -15.05
N GLU A 174 -10.85 -7.84 -15.89
CA GLU A 174 -10.65 -8.09 -17.32
C GLU A 174 -10.10 -6.86 -18.04
N ARG A 175 -10.67 -5.67 -17.79
CA ARG A 175 -10.16 -4.42 -18.40
C ARG A 175 -8.70 -4.16 -18.03
N LYS A 176 -8.30 -4.55 -16.82
CA LYS A 176 -6.93 -4.37 -16.33
C LYS A 176 -5.99 -5.39 -16.98
N GLU A 177 -6.41 -6.63 -17.10
CA GLU A 177 -5.71 -7.71 -17.80
C GLU A 177 -5.45 -7.37 -19.26
N ARG A 178 -6.49 -7.04 -20.03
CA ARG A 178 -6.37 -6.55 -21.42
C ARG A 178 -5.48 -5.31 -21.57
N ARG A 179 -5.33 -4.52 -20.49
CA ARG A 179 -4.41 -3.36 -20.49
C ARG A 179 -2.98 -3.78 -20.15
N GLY A 180 -2.80 -4.87 -19.41
CA GLY A 180 -1.51 -5.50 -19.17
C GLY A 180 -0.96 -6.09 -20.46
N GLU A 181 -1.76 -6.90 -21.15
CA GLU A 181 -1.41 -7.55 -22.43
C GLU A 181 -1.00 -6.53 -23.50
N ARG A 182 -1.80 -5.46 -23.69
CA ARG A 182 -1.44 -4.37 -24.61
C ARG A 182 -0.13 -3.66 -24.25
N LEU A 183 0.25 -3.63 -22.98
CA LEU A 183 1.50 -3.04 -22.51
C LEU A 183 2.70 -3.94 -22.81
N GLU A 184 2.49 -5.25 -22.67
CA GLU A 184 3.46 -6.30 -22.97
C GLU A 184 3.75 -6.38 -24.47
N ASN A 185 2.71 -6.49 -25.30
CA ASN A 185 2.84 -6.46 -26.77
C ASN A 185 3.53 -5.18 -27.27
N ARG A 186 3.33 -4.05 -26.58
CA ARG A 186 4.02 -2.79 -26.90
C ARG A 186 5.49 -2.80 -26.44
N GLY A 187 5.79 -3.51 -25.36
CA GLY A 187 7.15 -3.75 -24.89
C GLY A 187 7.94 -4.61 -25.87
N GLU A 188 7.37 -5.74 -26.30
CA GLU A 188 7.96 -6.65 -27.31
C GLU A 188 8.28 -5.92 -28.62
N ARG A 189 7.31 -5.20 -29.20
CA ARG A 189 7.53 -4.40 -30.42
C ARG A 189 8.66 -3.37 -30.26
N ARG A 190 8.87 -2.89 -29.04
CA ARG A 190 9.92 -1.91 -28.75
C ARG A 190 11.29 -2.57 -28.64
N GLU A 191 11.34 -3.75 -28.05
CA GLU A 191 12.52 -4.59 -27.97
C GLU A 191 13.00 -5.01 -29.37
N GLU A 192 12.08 -5.53 -30.21
CA GLU A 192 12.36 -5.86 -31.61
C GLU A 192 12.84 -4.63 -32.42
N ARG A 193 12.34 -3.44 -32.10
CA ARG A 193 12.86 -2.19 -32.71
C ARG A 193 14.25 -1.84 -32.20
N GLY A 194 14.55 -2.15 -30.94
CA GLY A 194 15.86 -1.98 -30.34
C GLY A 194 16.90 -2.88 -30.99
N GLU A 195 16.62 -4.18 -31.10
CA GLU A 195 17.45 -5.16 -31.81
C GLU A 195 17.73 -4.74 -33.25
N ARG A 196 16.73 -4.22 -33.97
CA ARG A 196 16.93 -3.71 -35.35
C ARG A 196 17.87 -2.51 -35.42
N LEU A 197 17.96 -1.69 -34.37
CA LEU A 197 18.91 -0.58 -34.34
C LEU A 197 20.32 -1.05 -33.99
N GLU A 198 20.47 -1.99 -33.06
CA GLU A 198 21.76 -2.63 -32.75
C GLU A 198 22.35 -3.30 -33.98
N ASN A 199 21.59 -4.19 -34.63
CA ASN A 199 21.99 -4.81 -35.89
C ASN A 199 22.38 -3.80 -36.98
N ARG A 200 21.76 -2.61 -36.99
CA ARG A 200 22.11 -1.55 -37.93
C ARG A 200 23.39 -0.81 -37.51
N GLY A 201 23.65 -0.69 -36.22
CA GLY A 201 24.89 -0.17 -35.66
C GLY A 201 26.07 -1.05 -36.03
N GLU A 202 25.95 -2.36 -35.79
CA GLU A 202 27.00 -3.35 -36.09
C GLU A 202 27.35 -3.36 -37.59
N ARG A 203 26.33 -3.30 -38.46
CA ARG A 203 26.54 -3.17 -39.91
C ARG A 203 27.24 -1.88 -40.31
N MET A 204 27.09 -0.80 -39.54
CA MET A 204 27.83 0.44 -39.77
C MET A 204 29.28 0.31 -39.30
N GLN A 205 29.53 -0.33 -38.15
CA GLN A 205 30.88 -0.63 -37.68
C GLN A 205 31.65 -1.50 -38.69
N GLY A 206 31.06 -2.61 -39.16
CA GLY A 206 31.70 -3.45 -40.19
C GLY A 206 31.88 -2.76 -41.55
N ARG A 207 31.19 -1.64 -41.82
CA ARG A 207 31.48 -0.77 -42.98
C ARG A 207 32.58 0.24 -42.67
N ALA A 208 32.67 0.71 -41.43
CA ALA A 208 33.73 1.60 -40.99
C ALA A 208 35.08 0.88 -41.09
N GLU A 209 35.17 -0.37 -40.61
CA GLU A 209 36.37 -1.21 -40.73
C GLU A 209 36.85 -1.35 -42.18
N LYS A 210 35.92 -1.54 -43.14
CA LYS A 210 36.27 -1.62 -44.56
C LYS A 210 36.76 -0.31 -45.15
N LEU A 211 36.21 0.82 -44.68
CA LEU A 211 36.67 2.16 -45.10
C LEU A 211 38.05 2.46 -44.52
N ASP A 212 38.29 2.05 -43.28
CA ASP A 212 39.57 2.22 -42.60
C ASP A 212 40.67 1.43 -43.32
N ALA A 213 40.41 0.15 -43.61
CA ALA A 213 41.31 -0.69 -44.41
C ALA A 213 41.58 -0.16 -45.83
N ALA A 214 40.68 0.66 -46.38
CA ALA A 214 40.85 1.32 -47.67
C ALA A 214 41.56 2.69 -47.59
N GLY A 215 42.02 3.11 -46.41
CA GLY A 215 42.71 4.39 -46.18
C GLY A 215 41.77 5.59 -46.04
N HIS A 216 40.48 5.37 -45.77
CA HIS A 216 39.48 6.43 -45.59
C HIS A 216 39.15 6.66 -44.10
N GLU A 217 40.17 6.87 -43.27
CA GLU A 217 40.07 6.99 -41.79
C GLU A 217 38.95 7.95 -41.33
N LYS A 218 38.90 9.19 -41.84
CA LYS A 218 37.87 10.18 -41.44
C LYS A 218 36.45 9.73 -41.75
N ALA A 219 36.26 8.95 -42.81
CA ALA A 219 34.95 8.41 -43.17
C ALA A 219 34.60 7.19 -42.30
N ALA A 220 35.59 6.35 -41.98
CA ALA A 220 35.45 5.24 -41.04
C ALA A 220 35.04 5.74 -39.64
N ASP A 221 35.79 6.66 -39.04
CA ASP A 221 35.52 7.28 -37.74
C ASP A 221 34.09 7.83 -37.64
N ARG A 222 33.64 8.52 -38.70
CA ARG A 222 32.29 9.10 -38.74
C ARG A 222 31.22 8.00 -38.74
N LEU A 223 31.49 6.89 -39.42
CA LEU A 223 30.56 5.78 -39.57
C LEU A 223 30.52 4.91 -38.31
N GLU A 224 31.67 4.67 -37.67
CA GLU A 224 31.79 3.98 -36.38
C GLU A 224 31.00 4.72 -35.29
N ARG A 225 31.24 6.01 -35.10
CA ARG A 225 30.47 6.84 -34.14
C ARG A 225 28.97 6.84 -34.44
N ARG A 226 28.58 6.66 -35.70
CA ARG A 226 27.16 6.54 -36.07
C ARG A 226 26.63 5.15 -35.72
N GLY A 227 27.42 4.10 -35.90
CA GLY A 227 27.14 2.73 -35.49
C GLY A 227 26.90 2.63 -33.99
N GLU A 228 27.86 3.09 -33.19
CA GLU A 228 27.77 3.10 -31.72
C GLU A 228 26.52 3.83 -31.21
N ARG A 229 26.18 4.99 -31.82
CA ARG A 229 24.97 5.74 -31.45
C ARG A 229 23.68 4.96 -31.75
N MET A 230 23.70 4.11 -32.77
CA MET A 230 22.56 3.27 -33.14
C MET A 230 22.42 2.08 -32.19
N GLU A 231 23.52 1.41 -31.84
CA GLU A 231 23.57 0.37 -30.80
C GLU A 231 23.09 0.89 -29.46
N ASN A 232 23.68 1.96 -28.95
CA ASN A 232 23.27 2.59 -27.70
C ASN A 232 21.77 2.98 -27.69
N LYS A 233 21.22 3.37 -28.84
CA LYS A 233 19.79 3.67 -28.97
C LYS A 233 18.94 2.40 -29.01
N GLY A 234 19.46 1.34 -29.61
CA GLY A 234 18.84 0.01 -29.62
C GLY A 234 18.71 -0.55 -28.22
N GLU A 235 19.81 -0.54 -27.46
CA GLU A 235 19.88 -1.09 -26.11
C GLU A 235 18.92 -0.35 -25.16
N ARG A 236 18.89 0.99 -25.28
CA ARG A 236 17.92 1.81 -24.53
C ARG A 236 16.48 1.48 -24.89
N MET A 237 16.19 1.10 -26.13
CA MET A 237 14.83 0.71 -26.52
C MET A 237 14.47 -0.69 -26.02
N GLN A 238 15.37 -1.66 -26.08
CA GLN A 238 15.18 -3.00 -25.49
C GLN A 238 14.90 -2.89 -23.99
N ASN A 239 15.77 -2.20 -23.25
CA ASN A 239 15.59 -1.93 -21.82
C ASN A 239 14.22 -1.30 -21.51
N GLN A 240 13.76 -0.36 -22.34
CA GLN A 240 12.45 0.24 -22.16
C GLN A 240 11.30 -0.70 -22.56
N GLY A 241 11.50 -1.58 -23.54
CA GLY A 241 10.58 -2.65 -23.93
C GLY A 241 10.34 -3.63 -22.78
N GLN A 242 11.43 -4.16 -22.21
CA GLN A 242 11.41 -5.07 -21.07
C GLN A 242 10.73 -4.46 -19.85
N ARG A 243 11.00 -3.17 -19.55
CA ARG A 243 10.29 -2.44 -18.47
C ARG A 243 8.77 -2.34 -18.72
N MET A 244 8.35 -2.26 -19.98
CA MET A 244 6.94 -2.22 -20.35
C MET A 244 6.27 -3.59 -20.22
N GLN A 245 6.93 -4.68 -20.64
CA GLN A 245 6.46 -6.06 -20.43
C GLN A 245 6.26 -6.35 -18.94
N ASN A 246 7.29 -6.12 -18.12
CA ASN A 246 7.20 -6.26 -16.66
C ASN A 246 6.03 -5.48 -16.05
N ARG A 247 5.74 -4.28 -16.57
CA ARG A 247 4.60 -3.46 -16.13
C ARG A 247 3.26 -4.02 -16.64
N GLY A 248 3.27 -4.63 -17.82
CA GLY A 248 2.17 -5.38 -18.41
C GLY A 248 1.77 -6.54 -17.51
N GLU A 249 2.69 -7.48 -17.27
CA GLU A 249 2.51 -8.64 -16.39
C GLU A 249 2.00 -8.25 -15.00
N ARG A 250 2.65 -7.29 -14.32
CA ARG A 250 2.20 -6.80 -13.00
C ARG A 250 0.76 -6.29 -13.03
N LYS A 251 0.32 -5.77 -14.18
CA LYS A 251 -1.05 -5.29 -14.36
C LYS A 251 -2.00 -6.45 -14.65
N GLN A 252 -1.61 -7.44 -15.45
CA GLN A 252 -2.36 -8.68 -15.68
C GLN A 252 -2.62 -9.42 -14.38
N ASN A 253 -1.57 -9.71 -13.62
CA ASN A 253 -1.64 -10.35 -12.29
C ASN A 253 -2.56 -9.59 -11.32
N ARG A 254 -2.65 -8.26 -11.46
CA ARG A 254 -3.54 -7.43 -10.63
C ARG A 254 -4.99 -7.43 -11.14
N GLY A 255 -5.21 -7.76 -12.40
CA GLY A 255 -6.52 -8.03 -13.01
C GLY A 255 -7.05 -9.37 -12.52
N GLU A 256 -6.27 -10.44 -12.67
CA GLU A 256 -6.59 -11.80 -12.20
C GLU A 256 -6.92 -11.81 -10.70
N ARG A 257 -6.05 -11.24 -9.85
CA ARG A 257 -6.32 -11.13 -8.40
C ARG A 257 -7.58 -10.35 -8.06
N MET A 258 -8.08 -9.51 -8.97
CA MET A 258 -9.33 -8.77 -8.78
C MET A 258 -10.54 -9.61 -9.20
N GLN A 259 -10.44 -10.39 -10.28
CA GLN A 259 -11.43 -11.39 -10.68
C GLN A 259 -11.57 -12.48 -9.61
N ASP A 260 -10.46 -13.01 -9.09
CA ASP A 260 -10.45 -13.98 -7.98
C ASP A 260 -11.20 -13.47 -6.74
N ARG A 261 -11.08 -12.18 -6.46
CA ARG A 261 -11.81 -11.53 -5.35
C ARG A 261 -13.30 -11.36 -5.65
N GLY A 262 -13.66 -11.20 -6.92
CA GLY A 262 -15.03 -11.26 -7.42
C GLY A 262 -15.61 -12.64 -7.17
N GLY A 263 -15.08 -13.66 -7.82
CA GLY A 263 -15.60 -15.04 -7.75
C GLY A 263 -15.62 -15.66 -6.34
N ARG A 264 -14.66 -15.33 -5.46
CA ARG A 264 -14.68 -15.76 -4.05
C ARG A 264 -15.79 -15.11 -3.21
N ARG A 265 -16.42 -14.04 -3.72
CA ARG A 265 -17.58 -13.36 -3.12
C ARG A 265 -18.90 -13.98 -3.63
N GLY A 266 -19.05 -14.31 -4.91
CA GLY A 266 -20.27 -14.93 -5.45
C GLY A 266 -20.41 -16.41 -5.21
N GLY A 267 -19.31 -17.16 -5.16
CA GLY A 267 -19.33 -18.60 -4.84
C GLY A 267 -19.86 -18.94 -3.43
N ARG A 268 -20.09 -17.93 -2.58
CA ARG A 268 -20.66 -18.08 -1.23
C ARG A 268 -22.16 -17.76 -1.12
N GLY A 269 -22.79 -17.27 -2.19
CA GLY A 269 -24.25 -17.09 -2.27
C GLY A 269 -24.97 -18.18 -3.07
N ARG A 270 -24.24 -19.15 -3.62
CA ARG A 270 -24.79 -20.30 -4.37
C ARG A 270 -24.50 -21.61 -3.63
N LYS A 271 -25.09 -21.82 -2.46
CA LYS A 271 -25.33 -23.14 -1.87
C LYS A 271 -26.53 -23.05 -0.96
#